data_AF-A0A1E7FGK1-F1
#
_entry.id   AF-A0A1E7FGK1-F1
#
_cell.length_a   1.000
_cell.length_b   1.000
_cell.length_c   1.000
_cell.angle_alpha   90.00
_cell.angle_beta   90.00
_cell.angle_gamma   90.00
#
_symmetry.space_group_name_H-M   'P 1'
#
loop_
_entity.id
_entity.type
_entity.pdbx_description
1 polymer ?
#
loop_
_entity_poly.entity_id
_entity_poly.type
_entity_poly.pdbx_seq_one_letter_code
_entity_poly.pdbx_strand_id
1 'polypeptide(L)'
;MYASEIWHPSSRVYGDGRSFLFRIDTDDEKGECNDNDNAGKENSKSWKWHPSDMLDFGTSASSFDNDDSQSNSIFASLQLASSTTALLETFQVSRNEFLSLGGNEHGGAGLRLNEDLTKGESSCADGFDNEPLLPKASGLFEIGIVEVYQLVRQMDGVPVR
;
A
#
# COMPACT_ATOMS: atom_id res chain seq x y z
N MET A 1 2.16 -9.77 3.38
CA MET A 1 2.80 -8.48 3.00
C MET A 1 4.32 -8.61 3.05
N TYR A 2 5.04 -7.75 2.34
CA TYR A 2 6.49 -7.57 2.45
C TYR A 2 6.80 -6.12 2.84
N ALA A 3 7.64 -5.99 3.85
CA ALA A 3 8.10 -4.74 4.44
C ALA A 3 9.58 -4.53 4.09
N SER A 4 9.93 -3.35 3.56
CA SER A 4 11.30 -3.07 3.11
C SER A 4 12.27 -2.80 4.27
N GLU A 5 11.76 -2.42 5.44
CA GLU A 5 12.55 -2.19 6.65
C GLU A 5 12.03 -3.02 7.82
N ILE A 6 12.84 -3.14 8.87
CA ILE A 6 12.45 -3.87 10.08
C ILE A 6 11.43 -3.02 10.84
N TRP A 7 10.31 -3.63 11.24
CA TRP A 7 9.30 -2.96 12.04
C TRP A 7 9.85 -2.50 13.38
N HIS A 8 9.71 -1.21 13.67
CA HIS A 8 9.98 -0.61 14.97
C HIS A 8 8.95 0.50 15.25
N PRO A 9 8.66 0.81 16.53
CA PRO A 9 7.83 1.95 16.88
C PRO A 9 8.39 3.24 16.26
N SER A 10 7.52 4.00 15.60
CA SER A 10 7.91 5.25 14.96
C SER A 10 6.75 6.25 14.93
N SER A 11 7.04 7.50 15.25
CA SER A 11 6.08 8.61 15.05
C SER A 11 5.97 9.04 13.60
N ARG A 12 6.85 8.53 12.73
CA ARG A 12 6.92 8.85 11.30
C ARG A 12 6.69 7.59 10.48
N VAL A 13 6.22 7.79 9.25
CA VAL A 13 6.23 6.76 8.20
C VAL A 13 7.69 6.39 7.89
N TYR A 14 7.93 5.13 7.57
CA TYR A 14 9.23 4.61 7.11
C TYR A 14 9.05 3.52 6.05
N GLY A 15 10.15 2.99 5.53
CA GLY A 15 10.14 2.09 4.37
C GLY A 15 10.28 2.80 3.03
N ASP A 16 10.23 1.99 1.99
CA ASP A 16 10.42 2.42 0.60
C ASP A 16 9.55 1.62 -0.37
N GLY A 17 9.63 2.00 -1.66
CA GLY A 17 8.90 1.40 -2.77
C GLY A 17 9.21 -0.07 -3.07
N ARG A 18 10.11 -0.72 -2.31
CA ARG A 18 10.29 -2.17 -2.36
C ARG A 18 9.23 -2.92 -1.55
N SER A 19 8.50 -2.23 -0.67
CA SER A 19 7.36 -2.80 0.05
C SER A 19 6.30 -3.28 -0.95
N PHE A 20 5.57 -4.34 -0.62
CA PHE A 20 4.45 -4.82 -1.44
C PHE A 20 3.43 -5.61 -0.64
N LEU A 21 2.19 -5.56 -1.09
CA LEU A 21 1.09 -6.38 -0.57
C LEU A 21 0.95 -7.63 -1.42
N PHE A 22 0.47 -8.71 -0.81
CA PHE A 22 0.13 -9.91 -1.55
C PHE A 22 -0.97 -10.66 -0.81
N ARG A 23 -1.74 -11.42 -1.58
CA ARG A 23 -2.73 -12.37 -1.11
C ARG A 23 -2.48 -13.72 -1.77
N ILE A 24 -2.59 -14.77 -0.96
CA ILE A 24 -2.56 -16.15 -1.43
C ILE A 24 -4.01 -16.63 -1.35
N ASP A 25 -4.62 -16.89 -2.51
CA ASP A 25 -5.97 -17.44 -2.57
C ASP A 25 -5.88 -18.94 -2.29
N THR A 26 -6.62 -19.42 -1.30
CA THR A 26 -6.79 -20.85 -1.06
C THR A 26 -7.91 -21.39 -1.94
N ASP A 27 -7.79 -22.63 -2.39
CA ASP A 27 -8.79 -23.23 -3.30
C ASP A 27 -10.19 -23.37 -2.67
N ASP A 28 -10.32 -23.23 -1.34
CA ASP A 28 -11.58 -23.29 -0.59
C ASP A 28 -12.48 -22.06 -0.79
N GLU A 29 -11.97 -20.95 -1.34
CA GLU A 29 -12.79 -19.76 -1.66
C GLU A 29 -13.50 -19.85 -3.01
N LYS A 30 -13.25 -20.91 -3.79
CA LYS A 30 -13.98 -21.23 -5.02
C LYS A 30 -15.37 -21.77 -4.67
N GLY A 31 -16.25 -20.87 -4.24
CA GLY A 31 -17.69 -21.12 -4.28
C GLY A 31 -18.09 -21.60 -5.68
N GLU A 32 -19.00 -22.55 -5.73
CA GLU A 32 -19.56 -23.16 -6.94
C GLU A 32 -20.12 -22.11 -7.92
N CYS A 33 -19.28 -21.52 -8.75
CA CYS A 33 -19.70 -20.91 -10.00
C CYS A 33 -19.07 -21.71 -11.13
N ASN A 34 -19.89 -22.57 -11.72
CA ASN A 34 -19.66 -23.24 -13.00
C ASN A 34 -19.48 -22.17 -14.08
N ASP A 35 -18.26 -21.77 -14.37
CA ASP A 35 -17.94 -21.12 -15.64
C ASP A 35 -16.75 -21.83 -16.28
N ASN A 36 -17.01 -22.27 -17.49
CA ASN A 36 -16.30 -23.29 -18.23
C ASN A 36 -15.10 -22.71 -19.00
N ASP A 37 -14.35 -21.79 -18.39
CA ASP A 37 -13.25 -21.11 -19.07
C ASP A 37 -11.90 -21.46 -18.43
N ASN A 38 -11.24 -22.40 -19.11
CA ASN A 38 -9.86 -22.82 -18.92
C ASN A 38 -8.90 -21.67 -19.26
N ALA A 39 -8.72 -20.72 -18.34
CA ALA A 39 -7.56 -19.84 -18.31
C ALA A 39 -6.89 -20.01 -16.95
N GLY A 40 -5.62 -20.45 -16.95
CA GLY A 40 -4.83 -20.72 -15.75
C GLY A 40 -4.94 -19.58 -14.74
N LYS A 41 -5.78 -19.77 -13.73
CA LYS A 41 -6.11 -18.76 -12.73
C LYS A 41 -4.94 -18.72 -11.75
N GLU A 42 -4.11 -17.69 -11.85
CA GLU A 42 -3.06 -17.44 -10.87
C GLU A 42 -3.71 -17.29 -9.48
N ASN A 43 -3.51 -18.28 -8.60
CA ASN A 43 -4.09 -18.35 -7.25
C ASN A 43 -3.45 -17.33 -6.27
N SER A 44 -2.74 -16.32 -6.75
CA SER A 44 -2.07 -15.35 -5.89
C SER A 44 -2.00 -13.99 -6.57
N LYS A 45 -2.39 -12.95 -5.85
CA LYS A 45 -2.28 -11.56 -6.32
C LYS A 45 -1.19 -10.84 -5.52
N SER A 46 -0.43 -9.99 -6.20
CA SER A 46 0.58 -9.13 -5.57
C SER A 46 0.46 -7.71 -6.08
N TRP A 47 0.52 -6.75 -5.17
CA TRP A 47 0.43 -5.32 -5.44
C TRP A 47 1.72 -4.67 -4.97
N LYS A 48 2.54 -4.27 -5.94
CA LYS A 48 3.78 -3.54 -5.70
C LYS A 48 3.47 -2.06 -5.69
N TRP A 49 4.25 -1.32 -4.92
CA TRP A 49 4.19 0.13 -5.01
C TRP A 49 4.53 0.57 -6.42
N HIS A 50 3.74 1.48 -6.95
CA HIS A 50 4.10 2.22 -8.15
C HIS A 50 4.15 3.70 -7.77
N PRO A 51 5.22 4.42 -8.17
CA PRO A 51 5.13 5.86 -8.18
C PRO A 51 4.02 6.19 -9.17
N SER A 52 2.97 6.88 -8.72
CA SER A 52 2.02 7.47 -9.66
C SER A 52 2.82 8.24 -10.70
N ASP A 53 2.48 8.08 -11.99
CA ASP A 53 3.07 8.84 -13.09
C ASP A 53 2.79 10.34 -12.85
N MET A 54 3.58 10.98 -11.98
CA MET A 54 3.56 12.41 -11.70
C MET A 54 3.97 13.24 -12.92
N LEU A 55 4.18 12.59 -14.07
CA LEU A 55 4.55 13.20 -15.34
C LEU A 55 3.37 13.45 -16.29
N ASP A 56 2.14 13.08 -15.93
CA ASP A 56 0.96 13.57 -16.67
C ASP A 56 0.47 14.93 -16.13
N PHE A 57 1.41 15.80 -15.75
CA PHE A 57 1.16 17.25 -15.82
C PHE A 57 0.92 17.56 -17.28
N GLY A 58 -0.36 17.52 -17.67
CA GLY A 58 -0.78 17.64 -19.05
C GLY A 58 0.05 18.66 -19.79
N THR A 59 0.80 18.19 -20.78
CA THR A 59 1.12 18.95 -22.00
C THR A 59 -0.17 19.24 -22.78
N SER A 60 -1.20 19.73 -22.09
CA SER A 60 -2.13 20.68 -22.67
C SER A 60 -1.28 21.92 -22.88
N ALA A 61 -0.79 22.11 -24.09
CA ALA A 61 -0.24 23.37 -24.55
C ALA A 61 -1.34 24.45 -24.44
N SER A 62 -1.60 24.93 -23.22
CA SER A 62 -2.43 26.09 -22.98
C SER A 62 -1.62 27.28 -23.49
N SER A 63 -2.08 27.83 -24.62
CA SER A 63 -1.65 29.12 -25.12
C SER A 63 -1.55 30.13 -23.97
N PHE A 64 -0.43 30.82 -23.90
CA PHE A 64 -0.21 31.93 -22.97
C PHE A 64 -1.16 33.08 -23.29
N ASP A 65 -2.40 33.02 -22.81
CA ASP A 65 -3.20 34.21 -22.54
C ASP A 65 -2.94 34.60 -21.09
N ASN A 66 -2.15 35.66 -20.93
CA ASN A 66 -1.85 36.30 -19.65
C ASN A 66 -3.15 36.84 -19.04
N ASP A 67 -3.68 36.15 -18.03
CA ASP A 67 -4.65 36.70 -17.11
C ASP A 67 -4.07 36.63 -15.68
N ASP A 68 -3.80 37.81 -15.11
CA ASP A 68 -3.03 38.08 -13.88
C ASP A 68 -3.73 37.63 -12.57
N SER A 69 -4.66 36.68 -12.64
CA SER A 69 -5.43 36.17 -11.49
C SER A 69 -4.98 34.78 -10.98
N GLN A 70 -3.99 34.14 -11.61
CA GLN A 70 -3.62 32.73 -11.35
C GLN A 70 -2.55 32.48 -10.27
N SER A 71 -1.98 33.50 -9.64
CA SER A 71 -0.88 33.30 -8.67
C SER A 71 -1.29 32.48 -7.42
N ASN A 72 -2.59 32.46 -7.08
CA ASN A 72 -3.12 31.68 -5.96
C ASN A 72 -3.39 30.20 -6.31
N SER A 73 -3.61 29.86 -7.59
CA SER A 73 -3.89 28.47 -7.97
C SER A 73 -2.64 27.61 -7.94
N ILE A 74 -1.49 28.18 -8.29
CA ILE A 74 -0.21 27.46 -8.36
C ILE A 74 0.23 26.96 -6.97
N PHE A 75 0.11 27.81 -5.94
CA PHE A 75 0.46 27.43 -4.56
C PHE A 75 -0.48 26.35 -3.99
N ALA A 76 -1.79 26.46 -4.25
CA ALA A 76 -2.74 25.42 -3.84
C ALA A 76 -2.47 24.08 -4.54
N SER A 77 -2.11 24.12 -5.83
CA SER A 77 -1.75 22.93 -6.62
C SER A 77 -0.51 22.23 -6.08
N LEU A 78 0.53 23.00 -5.71
CA LEU A 78 1.75 22.46 -5.13
C LEU A 78 1.53 21.84 -3.74
N GLN A 79 0.65 22.44 -2.92
CA GLN A 79 0.33 21.91 -1.61
C GLN A 79 -0.45 20.58 -1.71
N LEU A 80 -1.39 20.49 -2.65
CA LEU A 80 -2.15 19.27 -2.92
C LEU A 80 -1.26 18.15 -3.51
N ALA A 81 -0.33 18.51 -4.42
CA ALA A 81 0.68 17.59 -4.94
C ALA A 81 1.58 17.04 -3.82
N SER A 82 2.02 17.90 -2.90
CA SER A 82 2.83 17.48 -1.75
C SER A 82 2.08 16.52 -0.80
N SER A 83 0.81 16.81 -0.49
CA SER A 83 0.00 15.94 0.36
C SER A 83 -0.31 14.59 -0.28
N THR A 84 -0.51 14.56 -1.60
CA THR A 84 -0.76 13.32 -2.34
C THR A 84 0.51 12.48 -2.44
N THR A 85 1.67 13.07 -2.75
CA THR A 85 2.96 12.37 -2.69
C THR A 85 3.23 11.80 -1.30
N ALA A 86 2.98 12.56 -0.23
CA ALA A 86 3.18 12.07 1.14
C ALA A 86 2.28 10.87 1.49
N LEU A 87 1.06 10.81 0.95
CA LEU A 87 0.16 9.66 1.10
C LEU A 87 0.64 8.45 0.28
N LEU A 88 1.06 8.67 -0.97
CA LEU A 88 1.60 7.61 -1.84
C LEU A 88 2.87 6.98 -1.27
N GLU A 89 3.69 7.76 -0.59
CA GLU A 89 4.91 7.32 0.11
C GLU A 89 4.64 6.83 1.53
N THR A 90 3.37 6.67 1.92
CA THR A 90 3.01 6.05 3.20
C THR A 90 3.16 4.53 3.13
N PHE A 91 4.40 4.06 3.16
CA PHE A 91 4.75 2.64 3.13
C PHE A 91 4.42 1.96 4.45
N GLN A 92 5.22 2.18 5.50
CA GLN A 92 5.09 1.50 6.78
C GLN A 92 4.78 2.49 7.90
N VAL A 93 3.85 2.11 8.77
CA VAL A 93 3.52 2.84 10.00
C VAL A 93 3.44 1.84 11.15
N SER A 94 4.15 2.12 12.24
CA SER A 94 4.07 1.33 13.46
C SER A 94 3.91 2.27 14.65
N ARG A 95 2.71 2.25 15.21
CA ARG A 95 2.34 2.97 16.43
C ARG A 95 2.07 1.96 17.54
N ASN A 96 1.80 2.45 18.74
CA ASN A 96 1.49 1.58 19.86
C ASN A 96 0.16 0.85 19.65
N GLU A 97 -0.76 1.47 18.91
CA GLU A 97 -2.13 0.98 18.72
C GLU A 97 -2.27 0.06 17.49
N PHE A 98 -1.36 0.18 16.51
CA PHE A 98 -1.42 -0.59 15.27
C PHE A 98 -0.12 -0.59 14.48
N LEU A 99 -0.04 -1.55 13.57
CA LEU A 99 0.95 -1.67 12.52
C LEU A 99 0.23 -1.64 11.17
N SER A 100 0.70 -0.86 10.19
CA SER A 100 0.05 -0.80 8.88
C SER A 100 1.01 -0.61 7.72
N LEU A 101 0.63 -1.18 6.57
CA LEU A 101 1.31 -1.04 5.29
C LEU A 101 0.35 -0.44 4.24
N GLY A 102 0.80 0.63 3.57
CA GLY A 102 0.11 1.31 2.48
C GLY A 102 -1.08 2.14 2.97
N GLY A 103 -0.86 3.40 3.31
CA GLY A 103 -1.95 4.30 3.71
C GLY A 103 -2.89 4.69 2.55
N ASN A 104 -4.04 5.26 2.91
CA ASN A 104 -4.94 5.93 1.97
C ASN A 104 -5.51 7.25 2.53
N GLU A 105 -6.13 8.05 1.67
CA GLU A 105 -6.76 9.32 2.05
C GLU A 105 -7.89 9.21 3.09
N HIS A 106 -8.53 8.05 3.21
CA HIS A 106 -9.62 7.80 4.16
C HIS A 106 -9.12 7.36 5.55
N GLY A 107 -7.79 7.30 5.76
CA GLY A 107 -7.18 6.86 7.01
C GLY A 107 -7.16 5.34 7.22
N GLY A 108 -7.57 4.57 6.20
CA GLY A 108 -7.39 3.13 6.13
C GLY A 108 -5.98 2.76 5.67
N ALA A 109 -5.75 1.46 5.46
CA ALA A 109 -4.51 0.96 4.89
C ALA A 109 -4.73 -0.32 4.09
N GLY A 110 -3.81 -0.62 3.18
CA GLY A 110 -3.75 -1.88 2.44
C GLY A 110 -3.78 -3.09 3.37
N LEU A 111 -3.04 -3.01 4.47
CA LEU A 111 -3.15 -3.90 5.61
C LEU A 111 -2.86 -3.13 6.90
N ARG A 112 -3.72 -3.24 7.90
CA ARG A 112 -3.52 -2.73 9.26
C ARG A 112 -3.80 -3.86 10.26
N LEU A 113 -2.89 -4.06 11.21
CA LEU A 113 -3.03 -4.98 12.33
C LEU A 113 -3.13 -4.16 13.61
N ASN A 114 -4.01 -4.52 14.53
CA ASN A 114 -4.10 -3.86 15.83
C ASN A 114 -2.95 -4.23 16.77
N GLU A 115 -2.87 -3.55 17.91
CA GLU A 115 -1.79 -3.66 18.92
C GLU A 115 -1.50 -5.09 19.42
N ASP A 116 -2.54 -5.93 19.53
CA ASP A 116 -2.43 -7.29 20.04
C ASP A 116 -2.35 -8.35 18.92
N LEU A 117 -2.33 -7.91 17.66
CA LEU A 117 -2.29 -8.75 16.46
C LEU A 117 -3.43 -9.78 16.36
N THR A 118 -4.57 -9.53 17.01
CA THR A 118 -5.75 -10.40 16.94
C THR A 118 -6.73 -9.98 15.85
N LYS A 119 -6.66 -8.73 15.39
CA LYS A 119 -7.57 -8.14 14.40
C LYS A 119 -6.81 -7.43 13.30
N GLY A 120 -7.27 -7.65 12.08
CA GLY A 120 -6.78 -7.01 10.89
C GLY A 120 -7.86 -6.16 10.22
N GLU A 121 -7.41 -5.15 9.49
CA GLU A 121 -8.21 -4.35 8.58
C GLU A 121 -7.47 -4.29 7.23
N SER A 122 -8.20 -4.31 6.13
CA SER A 122 -7.67 -4.11 4.79
C SER A 122 -8.63 -3.24 3.97
N SER A 123 -8.05 -2.24 3.33
CA SER A 123 -8.70 -1.30 2.41
C SER A 123 -7.84 -1.15 1.15
N CYS A 124 -8.31 -0.39 0.17
CA CYS A 124 -7.45 0.04 -0.94
C CYS A 124 -6.37 1.00 -0.42
N ALA A 125 -5.13 0.85 -0.88
CA ALA A 125 -4.04 1.78 -0.59
C ALA A 125 -3.61 2.51 -1.87
N ASP A 126 -3.53 3.84 -1.79
CA ASP A 126 -3.32 4.71 -2.96
C ASP A 126 -1.97 4.45 -3.64
N GLY A 127 -0.93 4.10 -2.87
CA GLY A 127 0.40 3.80 -3.43
C GLY A 127 0.55 2.39 -4.02
N PHE A 128 -0.41 1.49 -3.80
CA PHE A 128 -0.31 0.08 -4.21
C PHE A 128 -1.38 -0.35 -5.21
N ASP A 129 -2.48 0.42 -5.33
CA ASP A 129 -3.69 0.05 -6.07
C ASP A 129 -4.17 -1.38 -5.77
N ASN A 130 -4.09 -1.77 -4.49
CA ASN A 130 -4.62 -3.05 -4.07
C ASN A 130 -6.14 -3.00 -3.92
N GLU A 131 -6.81 -4.10 -4.27
CA GLU A 131 -8.15 -4.36 -3.74
C GLU A 131 -8.03 -4.74 -2.26
N PRO A 132 -9.09 -4.58 -1.44
CA PRO A 132 -9.10 -5.11 -0.09
C PRO A 132 -8.73 -6.60 -0.11
N LEU A 133 -7.81 -6.99 0.77
CA LEU A 133 -7.26 -8.35 0.78
C LEU A 133 -8.35 -9.38 1.05
N LEU A 134 -9.46 -9.02 1.70
CA LEU A 134 -10.61 -9.89 1.86
C LEU A 134 -11.79 -9.41 1.01
N PRO A 135 -12.25 -10.22 0.03
CA PRO A 135 -13.23 -9.79 -0.96
C PRO A 135 -14.66 -9.65 -0.43
N LYS A 136 -15.00 -10.16 0.77
CA LYS A 136 -16.40 -10.28 1.25
C LYS A 136 -16.68 -9.63 2.61
N ALA A 137 -15.67 -9.14 3.32
CA ALA A 137 -15.82 -8.54 4.64
C ALA A 137 -15.75 -7.01 4.56
N SER A 138 -16.17 -6.31 5.63
CA SER A 138 -16.10 -4.86 5.79
C SER A 138 -14.65 -4.32 5.88
N GLY A 139 -13.69 -4.98 5.26
CA GLY A 139 -12.25 -4.80 5.44
C GLY A 139 -11.71 -5.42 6.73
N LEU A 140 -12.55 -5.71 7.73
CA LEU A 140 -12.13 -6.22 9.05
C LEU A 140 -12.10 -7.76 9.09
N PHE A 141 -11.13 -8.32 9.81
CA PHE A 141 -10.96 -9.76 10.01
C PHE A 141 -10.26 -10.12 11.31
N GLU A 142 -10.48 -11.35 11.76
CA GLU A 142 -9.76 -11.93 12.89
C GLU A 142 -8.50 -12.65 12.38
N ILE A 143 -7.43 -12.55 13.16
CA ILE A 143 -6.14 -13.11 12.82
C ILE A 143 -5.97 -14.41 13.60
N GLY A 144 -5.87 -15.52 12.87
CA GLY A 144 -5.57 -16.82 13.48
C GLY A 144 -4.08 -16.98 13.81
N ILE A 145 -3.20 -16.55 12.89
CA ILE A 145 -1.75 -16.66 13.03
C ILE A 145 -1.05 -15.49 12.34
N VAL A 146 0.05 -15.02 12.93
CA VAL A 146 0.98 -14.08 12.31
C VAL A 146 2.36 -14.72 12.27
N GLU A 147 2.93 -14.79 11.07
CA GLU A 147 4.29 -15.27 10.85
C GLU A 147 5.14 -14.14 10.29
N VAL A 148 6.33 -13.97 10.84
CA VAL A 148 7.30 -12.95 10.40
C VAL A 148 8.58 -13.66 9.99
N TYR A 149 8.95 -13.50 8.72
CA TYR A 149 10.14 -14.09 8.14
C TYR A 149 11.16 -13.02 7.81
N GLN A 150 12.43 -13.29 8.09
CA GLN A 150 13.56 -12.46 7.68
C GLN A 150 14.52 -13.28 6.84
N LEU A 151 14.93 -12.74 5.69
CA LEU A 151 16.00 -13.34 4.90
C LEU A 151 17.35 -13.04 5.57
N VAL A 152 17.96 -14.05 6.17
CA VAL A 152 19.32 -13.96 6.70
C VAL A 152 20.27 -14.60 5.69
N ARG A 153 21.03 -13.79 4.95
CA ARG A 153 22.20 -14.32 4.22
C ARG A 153 23.34 -14.52 5.21
N GLN A 154 23.83 -15.75 5.34
CA GLN A 154 25.15 -15.97 5.92
C GLN A 154 26.20 -15.50 4.90
N MET A 155 26.57 -14.23 4.96
CA MET A 155 27.81 -13.75 4.35
C MET A 155 28.87 -13.81 5.45
N ASP A 156 29.71 -14.84 5.41
CA ASP A 156 31.01 -14.92 6.07
C ASP A 156 31.07 -14.70 7.60
N GLY A 157 29.94 -14.80 8.32
CA GLY A 157 29.89 -14.60 9.78
C GLY A 157 30.05 -13.14 10.22
N VAL A 158 29.90 -12.17 9.30
CA VAL A 158 30.01 -10.73 9.60
C VAL A 158 28.67 -10.04 9.34
N PRO A 159 28.09 -9.33 10.32
CA PRO A 159 26.84 -8.61 10.12
C PRO A 159 27.01 -7.46 9.12
N VAL A 160 26.04 -7.32 8.20
CA VAL A 160 25.96 -6.20 7.25
C VAL A 160 25.56 -4.94 8.03
N ARG A 161 26.37 -3.88 7.91
CA ARG A 161 26.10 -2.53 8.42
C ARG A 161 25.50 -1.65 7.35
#